data_AF-A0A6V7WLR6-F1
#
_entry.id   AF-A0A6V7WLR6-F1
#
_cell.length_a   1.000
_cell.length_b   1.000
_cell.length_c   1.000
_cell.angle_alpha   90.00
_cell.angle_beta   90.00
_cell.angle_gamma   90.00
#
_symmetry.space_group_name_H-M   'P 1'
#
loop_
_entity.id
_entity.type
_entity.pdbx_description
1 polymer ?
#
loop_
_entity_poly.entity_id
_entity_poly.type
_entity_poly.pdbx_seq_one_letter_code
_entity_poly.pdbx_strand_id
1 'polypeptide(L)' 'MWFKTHKRITKDRKCFTCGATKTSNWHRHSKPEQYICHACYKKQLRIKKKSNRTGNE' A
#
# COMPACT_ATOMS: atom_id res chain seq x y z
N MET A 1 8.74 -4.39 33.61
CA MET A 1 7.84 -3.98 32.50
C MET A 1 8.55 -2.91 31.66
N TRP A 2 9.03 -3.21 30.45
CA TRP A 2 9.64 -2.17 29.60
C TRP A 2 9.57 -2.47 28.10
N PHE A 3 8.37 -2.48 27.53
CA PHE A 3 8.24 -2.46 26.06
C PHE A 3 8.44 -1.04 25.56
N LYS A 4 9.71 -0.60 25.46
CA LYS A 4 10.07 0.57 24.66
C LYS A 4 9.96 0.17 23.19
N THR A 5 8.74 0.17 22.67
CA THR A 5 8.50 -0.01 21.25
C THR A 5 9.07 1.22 20.55
N HIS A 6 10.29 1.08 20.04
CA HIS A 6 10.88 2.04 19.12
C HIS A 6 9.92 2.19 17.94
N LYS A 7 9.07 3.21 18.01
CA LYS A 7 8.25 3.69 16.91
C LYS A 7 9.24 4.11 15.84
N ARG A 8 9.63 3.19 14.96
CA ARG A 8 10.38 3.48 13.74
C ARG A 8 9.49 4.44 12.97
N ILE A 9 9.74 5.74 13.13
CA ILE A 9 9.24 6.78 12.25
C ILE A 9 9.98 6.51 10.95
N THR A 10 9.39 5.66 10.11
CA THR A 10 9.82 5.47 8.74
C THR A 10 9.60 6.81 8.05
N LYS A 11 10.68 7.59 7.96
CA LYS A 11 10.74 8.89 7.31
C LYS A 11 9.94 8.87 5.99
N ASP A 12 8.95 9.75 5.92
CA ASP A 12 8.33 10.35 4.72
C ASP A 12 7.69 9.49 3.62
N ARG A 13 7.53 8.17 3.80
CA ARG A 13 6.69 7.41 2.86
C ARG A 13 5.23 7.54 3.27
N LYS A 14 4.42 8.14 2.39
CA LYS A 14 2.95 8.22 2.51
C LYS A 14 2.31 7.41 1.39
N CYS A 15 1.24 6.71 1.71
CA CYS A 15 0.47 6.00 0.70
C CYS A 15 -0.14 7.01 -0.26
N PHE A 16 0.14 6.89 -1.56
CA PHE A 16 -0.45 7.76 -2.58
C PHE A 16 -1.98 7.66 -2.62
N THR A 17 -2.54 6.49 -2.32
CA THR A 17 -3.99 6.25 -2.40
C THR A 17 -4.76 6.67 -1.15
N CYS A 18 -4.22 6.48 0.05
CA CYS A 18 -4.96 6.72 1.31
C CYS A 18 -4.23 7.64 2.30
N GLY A 19 -3.04 8.13 1.97
CA GLY A 19 -2.26 9.00 2.85
C GLY A 19 -1.66 8.32 4.08
N ALA A 20 -1.83 7.01 4.26
CA ALA A 20 -1.29 6.29 5.41
C ALA A 20 0.23 6.46 5.50
N THR A 21 0.73 6.84 6.68
CA THR A 21 2.16 7.01 6.99
C THR A 21 2.73 5.83 7.78
N LYS A 22 1.85 4.94 8.26
CA LYS A 22 2.19 3.71 8.97
C LYS A 22 1.68 2.52 8.16
N THR A 23 2.58 1.62 7.80
CA THR A 23 2.24 0.36 7.13
C THR A 23 3.32 -0.67 7.42
N SER A 24 2.94 -1.94 7.49
CA SER A 24 3.88 -3.03 7.68
C SER A 24 4.80 -3.22 6.48
N ASN A 25 4.30 -2.93 5.27
CA ASN A 25 5.09 -2.99 4.04
C ASN A 25 4.64 -1.93 3.02
N TRP A 26 5.58 -1.49 2.20
CA TRP A 26 5.38 -0.51 1.13
C TRP A 26 5.53 -1.21 -0.23
N HIS A 27 4.55 -1.03 -1.11
CA HIS A 27 4.59 -1.56 -2.47
C HIS A 27 4.73 -0.41 -3.47
N ARG A 28 5.43 -0.66 -4.57
CA ARG A 28 5.52 0.29 -5.69
C ARG A 28 4.23 0.26 -6.48
N HIS A 29 3.72 1.44 -6.81
CA HIS A 29 2.65 1.59 -7.78
C HIS A 29 3.21 1.52 -9.20
N SER A 30 2.34 1.43 -10.21
CA SER A 30 2.74 1.35 -11.62
C SER A 30 3.48 2.58 -12.14
N LYS A 31 3.42 3.71 -11.42
CA LYS A 31 4.18 4.92 -11.75
C LYS A 31 5.49 4.95 -10.96
N PRO A 32 6.61 5.39 -11.56
CA PRO A 32 7.82 5.66 -10.80
C PRO A 32 7.48 6.67 -9.68
N GLU A 33 8.10 6.48 -8.50
CA GLU A 33 7.95 7.34 -7.31
C GLU A 33 6.64 7.26 -6.51
N GLN A 34 5.64 6.51 -6.95
CA GLN A 34 4.42 6.32 -6.16
C GLN A 34 4.50 5.06 -5.29
N TYR A 35 4.37 5.23 -3.98
CA TYR A 35 4.29 4.13 -3.02
C TYR A 35 2.88 3.99 -2.46
N ILE A 36 2.43 2.76 -2.31
CA ILE A 36 1.16 2.42 -1.69
C ILE A 36 1.38 1.48 -0.51
N CYS A 37 0.51 1.58 0.49
CA CYS A 37 0.55 0.68 1.63
C CYS A 37 0.07 -0.73 1.23
N HIS A 38 0.42 -1.73 2.04
CA HIS A 38 0.02 -3.12 1.81
C HIS A 38 -1.51 -3.28 1.64
N ALA A 39 -2.32 -2.54 2.41
CA ALA A 39 -3.77 -2.59 2.30
C ALA A 39 -4.26 -2.12 0.92
N CYS A 40 -3.75 -0.99 0.44
CA CYS A 40 -4.08 -0.46 -0.88
C CYS A 40 -3.61 -1.39 -2.00
N TYR A 41 -2.42 -1.98 -1.87
CA TYR A 41 -1.93 -2.98 -2.83
C TYR A 41 -2.88 -4.17 -2.95
N LYS A 42 -3.35 -4.73 -1.83
CA LYS A 42 -4.35 -5.82 -1.85
C LYS A 42 -5.66 -5.40 -2.50
N LYS A 43 -6.12 -4.17 -2.26
CA LYS A 43 -7.33 -3.62 -2.89
C LYS A 43 -7.16 -3.52 -4.41
N GLN A 44 -6.01 -3.03 -4.89
CA GLN A 44 -5.72 -2.96 -6.32
C GLN A 44 -5.69 -4.34 -6.98
N LEU A 45 -5.08 -5.34 -6.34
CA LEU A 45 -5.09 -6.71 -6.85
C LEU A 45 -6.51 -7.28 -6.99
N ARG A 46 -7.41 -6.98 -6.04
CA ARG A 46 -8.82 -7.39 -6.11
C ARG A 46 -9.53 -6.71 -7.28
N ILE A 47 -9.29 -5.41 -7.49
CA ILE A 47 -9.89 -4.65 -8.59
C ILE A 47 -9.37 -5.18 -9.94
N LYS A 48 -8.05 -5.42 -10.08
CA LYS A 48 -7.45 -5.99 -11.30
C LYS A 48 -7.97 -7.39 -11.62
N LYS A 49 -8.17 -8.22 -10.60
CA LYS A 49 -8.83 -9.54 -10.78
C LYS A 49 -10.27 -9.40 -11.26
N LYS A 50 -10.98 -8.35 -10.82
CA LYS A 50 -12.37 -8.08 -11.26
C LYS A 50 -12.40 -7.59 -12.70
N SER A 51 -11.51 -6.67 -13.11
CA SER A 51 -11.46 -6.20 -14.50
C SER A 51 -11.15 -7.32 -15.48
N ASN A 52 -10.24 -8.23 -15.12
CA ASN A 52 -9.92 -9.39 -15.95
C ASN A 52 -11.08 -10.40 -16.08
N ARG A 53 -12.15 -10.30 -15.27
CA ARG A 53 -13.35 -11.14 -15.41
C ARG A 53 -14.43 -10.50 -16.29
N THR A 54 -14.32 -9.23 -16.67
CA THR A 54 -15.37 -8.47 -17.37
C THR A 54 -14.95 -8.04 -18.78
N GLY A 55 -13.88 -8.63 -19.33
CA GLY A 55 -13.35 -8.29 -20.66
C GLY A 55 -13.45 -9.44 -21.65
N ASN A 56 -14.61 -10.09 -21.75
CA ASN A 56 -14.91 -11.06 -22.80
C ASN A 56 -16.39 -10.92 -23.18
N GLU A 57 -16.72 -9.82 -23.83
CA GLU A 57 -17.95 -9.55 -24.58
C GLU A 57 -17.55 -8.86 -25.88
#